data_AF-A0A2D0LA56-F1
#
_entry.id   AF-A0A2D0LA56-F1
#
_cell.length_a   1.000
_cell.length_b   1.000
_cell.length_c   1.000
_cell.angle_alpha   90.00
_cell.angle_beta   90.00
_cell.angle_gamma   90.00
#
_symmetry.space_group_name_H-M   'P 1'
#
loop_
_entity.id
_entity.type
_entity.pdbx_description
1 polymer ?
#
loop_
_entity_poly.entity_id
_entity_poly.type
_entity_poly.pdbx_seq_one_letter_code
_entity_poly.pdbx_strand_id
1 'polypeptide(L)'
;MFIFDENTFRIELGLTCPDNEFNSECIEFIMKIRRHYPELAHWSNAGVYFAWGAYSQDIYAISWVDWITERDNGFIAYCYISQLRPTFDFGGTGLYDTDIWELGEQEPWKHKQLPVLPNWVS
;
A
#
# COMPACT_ATOMS: atom_id res chain seq x y z
N MET A 1 15.81 -7.42 -4.69
CA MET A 1 14.65 -6.56 -4.97
C MET A 1 13.47 -7.20 -4.28
N PHE A 2 12.78 -6.45 -3.45
CA PHE A 2 11.65 -6.93 -2.67
C PHE A 2 10.49 -7.32 -3.61
N ILE A 3 9.77 -8.38 -3.27
CA ILE A 3 8.60 -8.84 -4.02
C ILE A 3 7.38 -8.55 -3.16
N PHE A 4 6.53 -7.64 -3.63
CA PHE A 4 5.30 -7.25 -2.96
C PHE A 4 4.23 -8.33 -3.11
N ASP A 5 3.61 -8.73 -2.00
CA ASP A 5 2.55 -9.74 -1.96
C ASP A 5 1.21 -9.07 -1.62
N GLU A 6 0.27 -9.10 -2.55
CA GLU A 6 -1.05 -8.51 -2.36
C GLU A 6 -1.84 -9.20 -1.23
N ASN A 7 -1.51 -10.44 -0.88
CA ASN A 7 -2.21 -11.18 0.18
C ASN A 7 -2.03 -10.52 1.55
N THR A 8 -1.06 -9.62 1.71
CA THR A 8 -0.95 -8.73 2.88
C THR A 8 -2.20 -7.89 3.11
N PHE A 9 -2.92 -7.53 2.05
CA PHE A 9 -4.08 -6.62 2.09
C PHE A 9 -5.41 -7.29 1.79
N ARG A 10 -5.41 -8.60 1.56
CA ARG A 10 -6.64 -9.36 1.32
C ARG A 10 -7.25 -9.71 2.67
N ILE A 11 -8.47 -9.24 2.89
CA ILE A 11 -9.25 -9.51 4.10
C ILE A 11 -9.45 -11.04 4.26
N GLU A 12 -9.48 -11.50 5.51
CA GLU A 12 -9.49 -12.89 6.01
C GLU A 12 -10.10 -13.98 5.10
N LEU A 13 -9.44 -15.15 5.18
CA LEU A 13 -9.87 -16.51 4.79
C LEU A 13 -11.36 -16.64 4.41
N GLY A 14 -11.66 -16.47 3.12
CA GLY A 14 -12.94 -16.87 2.51
C GLY A 14 -13.69 -15.77 1.77
N LEU A 15 -13.35 -14.49 1.96
CA LEU A 15 -13.98 -13.36 1.27
C LEU A 15 -13.04 -12.78 0.22
N THR A 16 -12.91 -13.48 -0.91
CA THR A 16 -12.30 -12.88 -2.10
C THR A 16 -13.32 -11.96 -2.75
N CYS A 17 -13.06 -10.66 -2.84
CA CYS A 17 -13.75 -9.80 -3.80
C CYS A 17 -13.11 -10.06 -5.19
N PRO A 18 -13.79 -10.75 -6.10
CA PRO A 18 -13.24 -11.03 -7.41
C PRO A 18 -13.23 -9.74 -8.26
N ASP A 19 -12.24 -9.62 -9.14
CA ASP A 19 -12.00 -8.39 -9.92
C ASP A 19 -13.19 -7.96 -10.81
N ASN A 20 -14.11 -8.87 -11.10
CA ASN A 20 -15.32 -8.61 -11.89
C ASN A 20 -16.45 -7.93 -11.10
N GLU A 21 -16.32 -7.76 -9.78
CA GLU A 21 -17.28 -7.03 -8.94
C GLU A 21 -17.01 -5.52 -8.88
N PHE A 22 -15.85 -5.07 -9.35
CA PHE A 22 -15.55 -3.64 -9.44
C PHE A 22 -16.34 -2.98 -10.57
N ASN A 23 -16.99 -1.86 -10.26
CA ASN A 23 -17.62 -1.02 -11.27
C ASN A 23 -16.57 -0.26 -12.11
N SER A 24 -17.01 0.37 -13.20
CA SER A 24 -16.12 1.08 -14.12
C SER A 24 -15.32 2.21 -13.46
N GLU A 25 -15.92 2.94 -12.52
CA GLU A 25 -15.26 4.03 -11.80
C GLU A 25 -14.10 3.51 -10.93
N CYS A 26 -14.32 2.42 -10.20
CA CYS A 26 -13.27 1.75 -9.42
C CYS A 26 -12.13 1.26 -10.32
N ILE A 27 -12.46 0.65 -11.47
CA ILE A 27 -11.44 0.18 -12.42
C ILE A 27 -10.62 1.35 -12.96
N GLU A 28 -11.28 2.45 -13.36
CA GLU A 28 -10.57 3.66 -13.82
C GLU A 28 -9.64 4.23 -12.75
N PHE A 29 -10.07 4.25 -11.50
CA PHE A 29 -9.25 4.71 -10.39
C PHE A 29 -8.05 3.79 -10.14
N ILE A 30 -8.25 2.48 -10.13
CA ILE A 30 -7.17 1.49 -9.99
C ILE A 30 -6.15 1.62 -11.12
N MET A 31 -6.61 1.87 -12.35
CA MET A 31 -5.71 2.12 -13.47
C MET A 31 -4.89 3.40 -13.31
N LYS A 32 -5.42 4.44 -12.64
CA LYS A 32 -4.63 5.63 -12.28
C LYS A 32 -3.54 5.27 -11.28
N ILE A 33 -3.87 4.55 -10.20
CA ILE A 33 -2.89 4.07 -9.21
C ILE A 33 -1.76 3.30 -9.91
N ARG A 34 -2.10 2.27 -10.69
CA ARG A 34 -1.14 1.36 -11.33
C ARG A 34 -0.11 2.06 -12.21
N ARG A 35 -0.49 3.17 -12.86
CA ARG A 35 0.45 3.95 -13.69
C ARG A 35 1.64 4.48 -12.90
N HIS A 36 1.48 4.70 -11.61
CA HIS A 36 2.53 5.24 -10.73
C HIS A 36 3.36 4.13 -10.04
N TYR A 37 2.85 2.90 -9.94
CA TYR A 37 3.44 1.82 -9.14
C TYR A 37 3.67 0.54 -9.96
N PRO A 38 4.65 0.53 -10.89
CA PRO A 38 5.00 -0.67 -11.65
C PRO A 38 5.43 -1.85 -10.78
N GLU A 39 5.89 -1.61 -9.55
CA GLU A 39 6.23 -2.65 -8.56
C GLU A 39 5.05 -3.53 -8.18
N LEU A 40 3.81 -3.07 -8.40
CA LEU A 40 2.57 -3.76 -8.08
C LEU A 40 1.85 -4.26 -9.34
N ALA A 41 2.51 -4.26 -10.51
CA ALA A 41 1.86 -4.60 -11.78
C ALA A 41 1.25 -6.01 -11.78
N HIS A 42 1.82 -6.94 -11.03
CA HIS A 42 1.35 -8.33 -10.90
C HIS A 42 0.18 -8.50 -9.92
N TRP A 43 -0.18 -7.47 -9.15
CA TRP A 43 -1.32 -7.55 -8.23
C TRP A 43 -2.65 -7.59 -8.98
N SER A 44 -3.70 -8.08 -8.34
CA SER A 44 -5.10 -7.98 -8.79
C SER A 44 -5.66 -6.56 -8.60
N ASN A 45 -6.82 -6.26 -9.19
CA ASN A 45 -7.50 -5.00 -8.91
C ASN A 45 -7.91 -4.90 -7.44
N ALA A 46 -8.40 -6.00 -6.87
CA ALA A 46 -8.70 -6.10 -5.45
C ALA A 46 -7.50 -5.76 -4.57
N GLY A 47 -6.33 -6.36 -4.84
CA GLY A 47 -5.11 -6.12 -4.08
C GLY A 47 -4.70 -4.65 -4.04
N VAL A 48 -4.70 -3.98 -5.20
CA VAL A 48 -4.39 -2.55 -5.30
C VAL A 48 -5.43 -1.70 -4.59
N TYR A 49 -6.72 -2.01 -4.77
CA TYR A 49 -7.82 -1.25 -4.19
C TYR A 49 -7.81 -1.30 -2.66
N PHE A 50 -7.69 -2.49 -2.09
CA PHE A 50 -7.66 -2.65 -0.63
C PHE A 50 -6.40 -2.08 0.00
N ALA A 51 -5.24 -2.24 -0.63
CA ALA A 51 -4.01 -1.61 -0.14
C ALA A 51 -4.11 -0.08 -0.13
N TRP A 52 -4.66 0.52 -1.19
CA TRP A 52 -4.85 1.97 -1.27
C TRP A 52 -5.86 2.49 -0.24
N GLY A 53 -6.95 1.75 -0.02
CA GLY A 53 -7.92 2.07 1.02
C GLY A 53 -7.32 2.00 2.42
N ALA A 54 -6.57 0.94 2.72
CA ALA A 54 -5.88 0.78 3.99
C ALA A 54 -4.86 1.91 4.21
N TYR A 55 -4.06 2.23 3.19
CA TYR A 55 -3.14 3.37 3.21
C TYR A 55 -3.87 4.70 3.49
N SER A 56 -4.99 4.96 2.81
CA SER A 56 -5.80 6.17 2.99
C SER A 56 -6.26 6.34 4.43
N GLN A 57 -6.71 5.24 5.05
CA GLN A 57 -7.19 5.24 6.42
C GLN A 57 -6.05 5.35 7.44
N ASP A 58 -5.00 4.56 7.26
CA ASP A 58 -3.91 4.45 8.24
C ASP A 58 -3.05 5.71 8.28
N ILE A 59 -2.73 6.26 7.11
CA ILE A 59 -1.73 7.33 6.94
C ILE A 59 -2.38 8.71 6.88
N TYR A 60 -3.57 8.84 6.32
CA TYR A 60 -4.25 10.14 6.22
C TYR A 60 -5.47 10.27 7.12
N ALA A 61 -5.87 9.22 7.84
CA ALA A 61 -7.06 9.20 8.69
C ALA A 61 -8.35 9.62 7.95
N ILE A 62 -8.45 9.29 6.66
CA ILE A 62 -9.64 9.55 5.82
C ILE A 62 -10.17 8.25 5.22
N SER A 63 -11.43 8.28 4.76
CA SER A 63 -12.06 7.09 4.16
C SER A 63 -11.43 6.67 2.83
N TRP A 64 -10.94 7.63 2.03
CA TRP A 64 -10.32 7.37 0.74
C TRP A 64 -9.54 8.59 0.24
N VAL A 65 -8.29 8.40 -0.17
CA VAL A 65 -7.51 9.41 -0.90
C VAL A 65 -7.89 9.33 -2.38
N ASP A 66 -8.57 10.35 -2.89
CA ASP A 66 -8.98 10.46 -4.30
C ASP A 66 -7.99 11.27 -5.16
N TRP A 67 -7.07 12.02 -4.53
CA TRP A 67 -6.03 12.78 -5.22
C TRP A 67 -4.82 11.89 -5.59
N ILE A 68 -4.84 11.35 -6.81
CA ILE A 68 -3.66 10.72 -7.41
C ILE A 68 -3.12 11.66 -8.49
N THR A 69 -2.35 12.65 -8.07
CA THR A 69 -1.73 13.62 -8.99
C THR A 69 -0.34 13.19 -9.45
N GLU A 70 0.41 12.53 -8.56
CA GLU A 70 1.76 12.05 -8.82
C GLU A 70 2.04 10.76 -8.04
N ARG A 71 3.22 10.17 -8.27
CA ARG A 71 3.67 9.00 -7.53
C ARG A 71 4.01 9.42 -6.11
N ASP A 72 3.41 8.76 -5.14
CA ASP A 72 3.72 8.91 -3.73
C ASP A 72 4.49 7.66 -3.24
N ASN A 73 5.77 7.84 -2.95
CA ASN A 73 6.60 6.74 -2.44
C ASN A 73 6.15 6.25 -1.05
N GLY A 74 5.38 7.06 -0.31
CA GLY A 74 4.76 6.67 0.95
C GLY A 74 3.83 5.46 0.80
N PHE A 75 3.08 5.38 -0.30
CA PHE A 75 2.20 4.23 -0.55
C PHE A 75 2.99 2.91 -0.67
N ILE A 76 4.12 2.92 -1.39
CA ILE A 76 4.96 1.71 -1.51
C ILE A 76 5.69 1.41 -0.19
N ALA A 77 6.13 2.43 0.54
CA ALA A 77 6.70 2.26 1.88
C ALA A 77 5.69 1.63 2.86
N TYR A 78 4.43 2.05 2.80
CA TYR A 78 3.34 1.45 3.57
C TYR A 78 3.17 -0.04 3.21
N CYS A 79 3.05 -0.36 1.91
CA CYS A 79 3.01 -1.76 1.43
C CYS A 79 4.19 -2.60 1.92
N TYR A 80 5.39 -2.00 1.92
CA TYR A 80 6.61 -2.65 2.37
C TYR A 80 6.57 -2.97 3.88
N ILE A 81 6.17 -2.01 4.71
CA ILE A 81 6.06 -2.21 6.17
C ILE A 81 4.96 -3.22 6.50
N SER A 82 3.76 -3.08 5.93
CA SER A 82 2.65 -3.98 6.21
C SER A 82 2.99 -5.44 5.88
N GLN A 83 3.76 -5.69 4.83
CA GLN A 83 4.20 -7.05 4.50
C GLN A 83 5.29 -7.59 5.44
N LEU A 84 6.19 -6.73 5.94
CA LEU A 84 7.27 -7.13 6.86
C LEU A 84 6.83 -7.22 8.33
N ARG A 85 5.79 -6.47 8.69
CA ARG A 85 5.22 -6.39 10.03
C ARG A 85 3.69 -6.37 9.95
N PRO A 86 3.05 -7.52 9.64
CA PRO A 86 1.59 -7.60 9.52
C PRO A 86 0.83 -7.28 10.81
N THR A 87 1.50 -7.31 11.96
CA THR A 87 0.93 -6.98 13.27
C THR A 87 1.18 -5.53 13.69
N PHE A 88 1.87 -4.72 12.87
CA PHE A 88 2.11 -3.32 13.17
C PHE A 88 0.83 -2.53 12.96
N ASP A 89 0.44 -1.76 13.97
CA ASP A 89 -0.73 -0.92 13.95
C ASP A 89 -0.32 0.53 13.68
N PHE A 90 -0.69 1.05 12.52
CA PHE A 90 -0.49 2.45 12.14
C PHE A 90 -1.43 3.40 12.92
N GLY A 91 -2.39 2.86 13.67
CA GLY A 91 -3.27 3.58 14.58
C GLY A 91 -4.35 4.41 13.90
N GLY A 92 -4.38 4.54 12.57
CA GLY A 92 -5.44 5.24 11.83
C GLY A 92 -5.60 6.72 12.18
N THR A 93 -4.57 7.34 12.76
CA THR A 93 -4.58 8.74 13.22
C THR A 93 -3.76 9.68 12.36
N GLY A 94 -3.11 9.15 11.32
CA GLY A 94 -2.13 9.87 10.49
C GLY A 94 -0.80 10.17 11.21
N LEU A 95 -0.55 9.51 12.34
CA LEU A 95 0.67 9.69 13.13
C LEU A 95 1.95 9.40 12.33
N TYR A 96 1.90 8.42 11.43
CA TYR A 96 3.07 7.92 10.70
C TYR A 96 3.23 8.51 9.29
N ASP A 97 2.50 9.56 8.92
CA ASP A 97 2.59 10.18 7.59
C ASP A 97 4.02 10.59 7.24
N THR A 98 4.67 11.35 8.14
CA THR A 98 6.06 11.77 7.93
C THR A 98 7.03 10.58 7.89
N ASP A 99 6.89 9.62 8.81
CA ASP A 99 7.77 8.45 8.89
C ASP A 99 7.68 7.56 7.64
N ILE A 100 6.48 7.38 7.11
CA ILE A 100 6.22 6.61 5.89
C ILE A 100 6.75 7.35 4.66
N TRP A 101 6.58 8.67 4.60
CA TRP A 101 7.13 9.48 3.52
C TRP A 101 8.67 9.43 3.51
N GLU A 102 9.31 9.62 4.66
CA GLU A 102 10.78 9.54 4.79
C GLU A 102 11.33 8.14 4.44
N LEU A 103 10.61 7.07 4.78
CA LEU A 103 10.95 5.72 4.35
C LEU A 103 10.76 5.56 2.83
N GLY A 104 9.73 6.18 2.28
CA GLY A 104 9.44 6.23 0.86
C GLY A 104 10.62 6.75 0.04
N GLU A 105 11.18 7.87 0.47
CA GLU A 105 12.31 8.52 -0.20
C GLU A 105 13.62 7.70 -0.15
N GLN A 106 13.74 6.76 0.79
CA GLN A 106 14.90 5.87 0.90
C GLN A 106 14.80 4.65 -0.04
N GLU A 107 13.60 4.35 -0.51
CA GLU A 107 13.27 3.22 -1.40
C GLU A 107 13.90 1.88 -0.98
N PRO A 108 13.77 1.44 0.29
CA PRO A 108 14.47 0.26 0.82
C PRO A 108 14.20 -1.03 0.05
N TRP A 109 13.02 -1.14 -0.56
CA TRP A 109 12.60 -2.29 -1.39
C TRP A 109 13.46 -2.50 -2.66
N LYS A 110 14.17 -1.47 -3.12
CA LYS A 110 15.07 -1.58 -4.29
C LYS A 110 16.43 -2.18 -3.94
N HIS A 111 16.84 -2.14 -2.67
CA HIS A 111 18.16 -2.61 -2.25
C HIS A 111 18.22 -4.14 -2.16
N LYS A 112 19.43 -4.70 -2.34
CA LYS A 112 19.67 -6.16 -2.28
C LYS A 112 19.87 -6.68 -0.85
N GLN A 113 20.13 -5.80 0.11
CA GLN A 113 20.32 -6.19 1.50
C GLN A 113 18.98 -6.58 2.13
N LEU A 114 19.03 -7.41 3.17
CA LEU A 114 17.84 -7.81 3.93
C LEU A 114 17.07 -6.58 4.41
N PRO A 115 15.73 -6.67 4.53
CA PRO A 115 14.91 -5.54 4.95
C PRO A 115 15.39 -4.96 6.28
N VAL A 116 15.94 -3.74 6.25
CA VAL A 116 16.20 -2.99 7.47
C VAL A 116 14.91 -2.24 7.78
N LEU A 117 14.24 -2.67 8.84
CA LEU A 117 13.06 -1.98 9.33
C LEU A 117 13.48 -0.72 10.10
N PRO A 118 12.76 0.39 9.93
CA PRO A 118 12.96 1.56 10.77
C PRO A 118 12.72 1.25 12.24
N ASN A 119 13.39 2.00 13.12
CA ASN A 119 13.29 1.79 14.57
C ASN A 119 11.89 2.03 15.15
N TRP A 120 11.03 2.79 14.46
CA TRP A 120 9.66 3.06 14.87
C TRP A 120 8.70 1.89 14.58
N VAL A 121 9.13 0.89 13.80
CA VAL A 121 8.36 -0.33 13.50
C VAL A 121 8.68 -1.48 14.48
N SER A 122 9.14 -1.13 15.68
CA SER A 122 9.61 -2.08 16.71
C SER A 122 8.49 -2.91 17.34
#